data_AF-A0A3D0RNN5-F1
#
_entry.id   AF-A0A3D0RNN5-F1
#
_cell.length_a   1.000
_cell.length_b   1.000
_cell.length_c   1.000
_cell.angle_alpha   90.00
_cell.angle_beta   90.00
_cell.angle_gamma   90.00
#
_symmetry.space_group_name_H-M   'P 1'
#
loop_
_entity.id
_entity.type
_entity.pdbx_description
1 polymer ?
#
loop_
_entity_poly.entity_id
_entity_poly.type
_entity_poly.pdbx_seq_one_letter_code
_entity_poly.pdbx_strand_id
1 'polypeptide(L)'
;MKHSLNTSFAKLTFSLLISILVLTILGNFVSTTNAEAFCNGAVFCIPTQPLGYLKLTHVLIAGISFIVLWFVWRKAWREQKHHKVLLPLTTITTILFLGQAFVGAIQATRGYPLHLTVLHSLTAIALWISLLMLVYFASTLKEDGKVEIRFGFWQRLKDFWILSKPLIVALLLVTTYGGLVMGGKAFPSASLTFWTLFGGALAAAGSSALNQYIDRDLDKNMQRTAKRPLADGRLTPAEGLSYGLALCLISYYVMAGYVNFLAALLSLSGIFYYVLLYSVWLKKATV
;
A
#
# COMPACT_ATOMS: atom_id res chain seq x y z
N MET A 1 -14.99 -23.68 14.89
CA MET A 1 -14.25 -23.48 13.62
C MET A 1 -12.97 -24.29 13.66
N LYS A 2 -12.72 -25.20 12.71
CA LYS A 2 -11.44 -25.93 12.66
C LYS A 2 -10.39 -25.02 12.00
N HIS A 3 -9.47 -24.47 12.78
CA HIS A 3 -8.27 -23.84 12.24
C HIS A 3 -7.42 -24.92 11.58
N SER A 4 -7.23 -24.85 10.28
CA SER A 4 -6.33 -25.79 9.61
C SER A 4 -5.47 -25.04 8.62
N LEU A 5 -4.14 -25.14 8.78
CA LEU A 5 -3.14 -24.68 7.80
C LEU A 5 -3.10 -25.61 6.58
N ASN A 6 -4.27 -26.05 6.12
CA ASN A 6 -4.37 -27.09 5.09
C ASN A 6 -4.13 -26.53 3.70
N THR A 7 -4.39 -25.23 3.48
CA THR A 7 -4.15 -24.60 2.18
C THR A 7 -2.71 -24.13 2.04
N SER A 8 -2.23 -24.15 0.81
CA SER A 8 -0.88 -23.71 0.50
C SER A 8 -0.74 -22.18 0.55
N PHE A 9 -1.84 -21.41 0.45
CA PHE A 9 -1.82 -19.97 0.76
C PHE A 9 -1.66 -19.73 2.26
N ALA A 10 -2.43 -20.42 3.10
CA ALA A 10 -2.35 -20.29 4.56
C ALA A 10 -0.94 -20.60 5.09
N LYS A 11 -0.30 -21.66 4.58
CA LYS A 11 1.09 -22.01 4.91
C LYS A 11 2.07 -20.88 4.56
N LEU A 12 1.96 -20.29 3.36
CA LEU A 12 2.81 -19.17 2.94
C LEU A 12 2.59 -17.92 3.82
N THR A 13 1.33 -17.59 4.15
CA THR A 13 1.04 -16.46 5.06
C THR A 13 1.60 -16.69 6.46
N PHE A 14 1.61 -17.94 6.94
CA PHE A 14 2.21 -18.29 8.22
C PHE A 14 3.75 -18.23 8.18
N SER A 15 4.38 -18.68 7.09
CA SER A 15 5.81 -18.47 6.87
C SER A 15 6.18 -16.98 6.86
N LEU A 16 5.34 -16.14 6.23
CA LEU A 16 5.52 -14.69 6.24
C LEU A 16 5.46 -14.14 7.67
N LEU A 17 4.47 -14.56 8.47
CA LEU A 17 4.35 -14.19 9.90
C LEU A 17 5.62 -14.49 10.68
N ILE A 18 6.15 -15.72 10.56
CA ILE A 18 7.39 -16.10 11.24
C ILE A 18 8.56 -15.22 10.78
N SER A 19 8.70 -14.99 9.47
CA SER A 19 9.80 -14.17 8.95
C SER A 19 9.74 -12.71 9.47
N ILE A 20 8.54 -12.12 9.53
CA ILE A 20 8.33 -10.75 10.02
C ILE A 20 8.50 -10.68 11.55
N LEU A 21 8.14 -11.74 12.29
CA LEU A 21 8.42 -11.86 13.72
C LEU A 21 9.92 -11.79 13.99
N VAL A 22 10.70 -12.62 13.28
CA VAL A 22 12.17 -12.63 13.38
C VAL A 22 12.74 -11.27 12.99
N LEU A 23 12.25 -10.68 11.89
CA LEU A 23 12.66 -9.34 11.45
C LEU A 23 12.44 -8.27 12.52
N THR A 24 11.28 -8.29 13.17
CA THR A 24 10.89 -7.31 14.20
C THR A 24 11.74 -7.48 15.46
N ILE A 25 11.96 -8.72 15.91
CA ILE A 25 12.81 -9.02 17.06
C ILE A 25 14.24 -8.54 16.79
N LEU A 26 14.81 -8.88 15.63
CA LEU A 26 16.14 -8.42 15.24
C LEU A 26 16.21 -6.90 15.12
N GLY A 27 15.17 -6.26 14.57
CA GLY A 27 15.10 -4.80 14.47
C GLY A 27 15.13 -4.12 15.84
N ASN A 28 14.45 -4.70 16.83
CA ASN A 28 14.52 -4.21 18.21
C ASN A 28 15.93 -4.33 18.78
N PHE A 29 16.62 -5.47 18.58
CA PHE A 29 18.01 -5.62 19.01
C PHE A 29 18.95 -4.63 18.32
N VAL A 30 18.78 -4.40 17.00
CA VAL A 30 19.57 -3.40 16.27
C VAL A 30 19.42 -2.02 16.92
N SER A 31 18.18 -1.61 17.19
CA SER A 31 17.89 -0.29 17.76
C SER A 31 18.39 -0.13 19.20
N THR A 32 18.23 -1.14 20.07
CA THR A 32 18.65 -1.04 21.47
C THR A 32 20.17 -1.11 21.65
N THR A 33 20.88 -1.76 20.73
CA THR A 33 22.35 -1.86 20.76
C THR A 33 23.04 -0.78 19.92
N ASN A 34 22.27 0.08 19.23
CA ASN A 34 22.77 1.06 18.28
C ASN A 34 23.67 0.43 17.19
N ALA A 35 23.33 -0.79 16.75
CA ALA A 35 24.14 -1.57 15.81
C ALA A 35 24.28 -0.90 14.44
N GLU A 36 23.35 0.00 14.07
CA GLU A 36 23.44 0.81 12.86
C GLU A 36 24.70 1.67 12.77
N ALA A 37 25.26 2.13 13.90
CA ALA A 37 26.44 2.99 13.91
C ALA A 37 27.71 2.25 13.44
N PHE A 38 27.69 0.91 13.48
CA PHE A 38 28.81 0.05 13.10
C PHE A 38 28.67 -0.53 11.69
N CYS A 39 27.88 0.13 10.84
CA CYS A 39 27.71 -0.28 9.45
C CYS A 39 27.91 0.84 8.44
N ASN A 40 28.85 0.60 7.52
CA ASN A 40 29.08 1.49 6.39
C ASN A 40 28.09 1.15 5.27
N GLY A 41 27.42 2.18 4.74
CA GLY A 41 26.45 2.04 3.64
C GLY A 41 24.99 2.24 4.09
N ALA A 42 24.23 2.99 3.29
CA ALA A 42 22.85 3.36 3.62
C ALA A 42 21.83 2.22 3.48
N VAL A 43 22.09 1.27 2.56
CA VAL A 43 21.15 0.19 2.21
C VAL A 43 21.78 -1.19 2.42
N PHE A 44 23.00 -1.38 1.92
CA PHE A 44 23.78 -2.59 2.17
C PHE A 44 24.80 -2.29 3.26
N CYS A 45 24.55 -2.84 4.44
CA CYS A 45 25.36 -2.67 5.63
C CYS A 45 26.64 -3.49 5.49
N ILE A 46 27.79 -2.81 5.44
CA ILE A 46 29.13 -3.41 5.50
C ILE A 46 29.61 -3.30 6.96
N PRO A 47 29.63 -4.39 7.73
CA PRO A 47 29.99 -4.35 9.15
C PRO A 47 31.43 -3.90 9.36
N THR A 48 31.64 -2.93 10.26
CA THR A 48 32.99 -2.51 10.69
C THR A 48 33.41 -3.11 12.02
N GLN A 49 32.44 -3.61 12.80
CA GLN A 49 32.63 -4.25 14.11
C GLN A 49 31.67 -5.43 14.28
N PRO A 50 31.89 -6.32 15.28
CA PRO A 50 30.99 -7.46 15.55
C PRO A 50 29.51 -7.09 15.66
N LEU A 51 29.18 -5.95 16.28
CA LEU A 51 27.79 -5.47 16.38
C LEU A 51 27.17 -5.12 15.01
N GLY A 52 27.98 -4.72 14.02
CA GLY A 52 27.49 -4.43 12.67
C GLY A 52 26.87 -5.65 11.97
N TYR A 53 27.29 -6.87 12.33
CA TYR A 53 26.69 -8.10 11.80
C TYR A 53 25.23 -8.27 12.21
N LEU A 54 24.80 -7.69 13.34
CA LEU A 54 23.41 -7.67 13.76
C LEU A 54 22.55 -6.86 12.77
N LYS A 55 23.03 -5.67 12.37
CA LYS A 55 22.38 -4.83 11.37
C LYS A 55 22.36 -5.53 10.00
N LEU A 56 23.47 -6.15 9.59
CA LEU A 56 23.52 -6.90 8.33
C LEU A 56 22.51 -8.04 8.33
N THR A 57 22.45 -8.82 9.41
CA THR A 57 21.49 -9.92 9.57
C THR A 57 20.06 -9.40 9.47
N HIS A 58 19.73 -8.29 10.13
CA HIS A 58 18.41 -7.67 10.02
C HIS A 58 18.05 -7.31 8.55
N VAL A 59 18.98 -6.73 7.80
CA VAL A 59 18.78 -6.41 6.37
C VAL A 59 18.58 -7.67 5.52
N LEU A 60 19.36 -8.73 5.78
CA LEU A 60 19.21 -10.02 5.08
C LEU A 60 17.85 -10.67 5.36
N ILE A 61 17.41 -10.68 6.62
CA ILE A 61 16.07 -11.17 6.98
C ILE A 61 14.98 -10.31 6.33
N ALA A 62 15.15 -8.99 6.22
CA ALA A 62 14.20 -8.14 5.50
C ALA A 62 14.07 -8.55 4.02
N GLY A 63 15.20 -8.88 3.37
CA GLY A 63 15.23 -9.41 2.02
C GLY A 63 14.51 -10.76 1.89
N ILE A 64 14.72 -11.67 2.84
CA ILE A 64 14.00 -12.97 2.88
C ILE A 64 12.50 -12.75 3.06
N SER A 65 12.09 -11.89 4.00
CA SER A 65 10.68 -11.54 4.21
C SER A 65 10.05 -10.93 2.96
N PHE A 66 10.78 -10.10 2.21
CA PHE A 66 10.32 -9.58 0.92
C PHE A 66 10.06 -10.69 -0.11
N ILE A 67 10.96 -11.68 -0.21
CA ILE A 67 10.79 -12.81 -1.13
C ILE A 67 9.54 -13.62 -0.75
N VAL A 68 9.36 -13.94 0.53
CA VAL A 68 8.16 -14.67 1.01
C VAL A 68 6.89 -13.86 0.74
N LEU A 69 6.91 -12.56 1.02
CA LEU A 69 5.82 -11.63 0.75
C LEU A 69 5.47 -11.60 -0.74
N TRP A 70 6.47 -11.60 -1.63
CA TRP A 70 6.25 -11.61 -3.07
C TRP A 70 5.52 -12.88 -3.51
N PHE A 71 5.85 -14.05 -2.94
CA PHE A 71 5.11 -15.28 -3.21
C PHE A 71 3.67 -15.23 -2.70
N VAL A 72 3.44 -14.70 -1.49
CA VAL A 72 2.10 -14.49 -0.93
C VAL A 72 1.29 -13.55 -1.85
N TRP A 73 1.86 -12.40 -2.21
CA TRP A 73 1.22 -11.43 -3.09
C TRP A 73 0.90 -12.01 -4.46
N ARG A 74 1.88 -12.66 -5.11
CA ARG A 74 1.69 -13.29 -6.41
C ARG A 74 0.59 -14.35 -6.37
N LYS A 75 0.54 -15.14 -5.30
CA LYS A 75 -0.49 -16.17 -5.12
C LYS A 75 -1.86 -15.56 -4.89
N ALA A 76 -1.98 -14.55 -4.03
CA ALA A 76 -3.24 -13.83 -3.83
C ALA A 76 -3.78 -13.25 -5.14
N TRP A 77 -2.92 -12.59 -5.94
CA TRP A 77 -3.31 -12.03 -7.23
C TRP A 77 -3.53 -13.06 -8.34
N ARG A 78 -3.18 -14.33 -8.14
CA ARG A 78 -3.51 -15.41 -9.07
C ARG A 78 -4.76 -16.18 -8.68
N GLU A 79 -4.93 -16.45 -7.39
CA GLU A 79 -5.89 -17.42 -6.88
C GLU A 79 -7.02 -16.76 -6.08
N GLN A 80 -6.76 -15.65 -5.38
CA GLN A 80 -7.72 -15.02 -4.45
C GLN A 80 -8.44 -13.81 -5.08
N LYS A 81 -8.54 -13.75 -6.41
CA LYS A 81 -9.07 -12.58 -7.14
C LYS A 81 -10.51 -12.22 -6.80
N HIS A 82 -11.35 -13.16 -6.40
CA HIS A 82 -12.74 -12.88 -6.02
C HIS A 82 -12.92 -12.65 -4.51
N HIS A 83 -11.91 -13.04 -3.73
CA HIS A 83 -12.00 -13.05 -2.29
C HIS A 83 -11.86 -11.63 -1.73
N LYS A 84 -12.99 -11.05 -1.30
CA LYS A 84 -13.12 -9.64 -0.88
C LYS A 84 -12.29 -9.26 0.36
N VAL A 85 -11.81 -10.25 1.12
CA VAL A 85 -10.97 -10.03 2.32
C VAL A 85 -9.48 -10.31 2.04
N LEU A 86 -9.13 -11.53 1.59
CA LEU A 86 -7.74 -11.98 1.43
C LEU A 86 -6.92 -11.13 0.45
N LEU A 87 -7.47 -10.78 -0.72
CA LEU A 87 -6.71 -9.99 -1.71
C LEU A 87 -6.45 -8.55 -1.23
N PRO A 88 -7.45 -7.80 -0.71
CA PRO A 88 -7.20 -6.49 -0.11
C PRO A 88 -6.24 -6.53 1.09
N LEU A 89 -6.40 -7.48 2.03
CA LEU A 89 -5.50 -7.62 3.18
C LEU A 89 -4.07 -7.94 2.75
N THR A 90 -3.90 -8.81 1.75
CA THR A 90 -2.58 -9.10 1.20
C THR A 90 -1.97 -7.84 0.62
N THR A 91 -2.75 -7.07 -0.15
CA THR A 91 -2.29 -5.82 -0.77
C THR A 91 -1.91 -4.77 0.28
N ILE A 92 -2.73 -4.55 1.31
CA ILE A 92 -2.42 -3.66 2.43
C ILE A 92 -1.12 -4.11 3.10
N THR A 93 -1.01 -5.39 3.46
CA THR A 93 0.19 -5.97 4.10
C THR A 93 1.43 -5.75 3.24
N THR A 94 1.32 -5.96 1.93
CA THR A 94 2.42 -5.72 0.99
C THR A 94 2.86 -4.27 0.98
N ILE A 95 1.93 -3.32 0.83
CA ILE A 95 2.29 -1.90 0.78
C ILE A 95 2.81 -1.40 2.13
N LEU A 96 2.26 -1.84 3.25
CA LEU A 96 2.76 -1.49 4.59
C LEU A 96 4.19 -2.01 4.80
N PHE A 97 4.50 -3.24 4.37
CA PHE A 97 5.86 -3.79 4.46
C PHE A 97 6.85 -2.99 3.60
N LEU A 98 6.48 -2.65 2.35
CA LEU A 98 7.32 -1.82 1.49
C LEU A 98 7.47 -0.40 2.04
N GLY A 99 6.41 0.15 2.62
CA GLY A 99 6.41 1.43 3.32
C GLY A 99 7.32 1.42 4.53
N GLN A 100 7.34 0.35 5.33
CA GLN A 100 8.30 0.17 6.44
C GLN A 100 9.74 0.23 5.94
N ALA A 101 10.08 -0.59 4.94
CA ALA A 101 11.42 -0.62 4.37
C ALA A 101 11.84 0.76 3.82
N PHE A 102 10.91 1.44 3.13
CA PHE A 102 11.12 2.78 2.60
C PHE A 102 11.37 3.83 3.71
N VAL A 103 10.51 3.88 4.73
CA VAL A 103 10.67 4.83 5.85
C VAL A 103 11.94 4.51 6.65
N GLY A 104 12.28 3.23 6.84
CA GLY A 104 13.53 2.80 7.46
C GLY A 104 14.76 3.27 6.69
N ALA A 105 14.77 3.13 5.36
CA ALA A 105 15.86 3.61 4.51
C ALA A 105 16.00 5.15 4.55
N ILE A 106 14.89 5.89 4.58
CA ILE A 106 14.94 7.35 4.70
C ILE A 106 15.46 7.77 6.08
N GLN A 107 15.03 7.12 7.16
CA GLN A 107 15.55 7.43 8.51
C GLN A 107 17.06 7.28 8.58
N ALA A 108 17.61 6.21 8.00
CA ALA A 108 19.04 5.95 7.96
C ALA A 108 19.84 7.03 7.20
N THR A 109 19.22 7.69 6.21
CA THR A 109 19.88 8.75 5.42
C THR A 109 19.64 10.16 5.96
N ARG A 110 18.64 10.36 6.83
CA ARG A 110 18.22 11.67 7.35
C ARG A 110 18.43 11.86 8.86
N GLY A 111 19.14 10.94 9.51
CA GLY A 111 19.44 11.05 10.95
C GLY A 111 18.22 10.88 11.85
N TYR A 112 17.30 9.98 11.49
CA TYR A 112 16.17 9.56 12.33
C TYR A 112 15.31 10.71 12.91
N PRO A 113 14.74 11.59 12.07
CA PRO A 113 13.90 12.67 12.57
C PRO A 113 12.61 12.12 13.20
N LEU A 114 12.15 12.76 14.28
CA LEU A 114 11.02 12.28 15.10
C LEU A 114 9.79 11.85 14.30
N HIS A 115 9.37 12.64 13.30
CA HIS A 115 8.19 12.33 12.51
C HIS A 115 8.32 11.03 11.70
N LEU A 116 9.52 10.70 11.19
CA LEU A 116 9.75 9.44 10.48
C LEU A 116 9.85 8.26 11.43
N THR A 117 10.40 8.46 12.63
CA THR A 117 10.45 7.42 13.67
C THR A 117 9.04 7.08 14.17
N VAL A 118 8.21 8.09 14.44
CA VAL A 118 6.80 7.88 14.78
C VAL A 118 6.07 7.18 13.63
N LEU A 119 6.26 7.63 12.39
CA LEU A 119 5.66 7.00 11.21
C LEU A 119 6.09 5.53 11.05
N HIS A 120 7.37 5.23 11.28
CA HIS A 120 7.91 3.88 11.23
C HIS A 120 7.24 2.99 12.28
N SER A 121 7.15 3.44 13.53
CA SER A 121 6.50 2.70 14.61
C SER A 121 5.00 2.48 14.36
N LEU A 122 4.26 3.51 13.94
CA LEU A 122 2.83 3.38 13.63
C LEU A 122 2.57 2.43 12.46
N THR A 123 3.38 2.52 11.42
CA THR A 123 3.27 1.63 10.27
C THR A 123 3.65 0.19 10.64
N ALA A 124 4.62 -0.03 11.56
CA ALA A 124 4.94 -1.36 12.06
C ALA A 124 3.74 -2.00 12.78
N ILE A 125 3.06 -1.23 13.64
CA ILE A 125 1.84 -1.68 14.33
C ILE A 125 0.75 -2.02 13.30
N ALA A 126 0.52 -1.15 12.32
CA ALA A 126 -0.46 -1.39 11.26
C ALA A 126 -0.12 -2.66 10.44
N LEU A 127 1.16 -2.87 10.13
CA LEU A 127 1.64 -4.06 9.43
C LEU A 127 1.33 -5.33 10.23
N TRP A 128 1.62 -5.33 11.54
CA TRP A 128 1.32 -6.45 12.42
C TRP A 128 -0.17 -6.76 12.50
N ILE A 129 -1.01 -5.74 12.68
CA ILE A 129 -2.47 -5.89 12.70
C ILE A 129 -2.95 -6.49 11.38
N SER A 130 -2.51 -5.93 10.24
CA SER A 130 -2.86 -6.42 8.90
C SER A 130 -2.41 -7.87 8.66
N LEU A 131 -1.19 -8.21 9.07
CA LEU A 131 -0.61 -9.53 8.89
C LEU A 131 -1.32 -10.59 9.75
N LEU A 132 -1.63 -10.28 11.01
CA LEU A 132 -2.37 -11.17 11.89
C LEU A 132 -3.79 -11.42 11.35
N MET A 133 -4.46 -10.38 10.85
CA MET A 133 -5.75 -10.54 10.17
C MET A 133 -5.62 -11.41 8.92
N LEU A 134 -4.58 -11.19 8.10
CA LEU A 134 -4.34 -11.99 6.90
C LEU A 134 -4.14 -13.48 7.23
N VAL A 135 -3.31 -13.79 8.23
CA VAL A 135 -3.08 -15.17 8.68
C VAL A 135 -4.36 -15.79 9.24
N TYR A 136 -5.08 -15.05 10.08
CA TYR A 136 -6.35 -15.50 10.63
C TYR A 136 -7.32 -15.89 9.52
N PHE A 137 -7.63 -14.96 8.62
CA PHE A 137 -8.59 -15.21 7.54
C PHE A 137 -8.09 -16.27 6.54
N ALA A 138 -6.79 -16.30 6.24
CA ALA A 138 -6.23 -17.35 5.38
C ALA A 138 -6.36 -18.75 5.99
N SER A 139 -6.35 -18.86 7.32
CA SER A 139 -6.50 -20.14 8.03
C SER A 139 -7.94 -20.58 8.26
N THR A 140 -8.91 -19.64 8.23
CA THR A 140 -10.31 -19.90 8.53
C THR A 140 -11.21 -19.95 7.30
N LEU A 141 -10.89 -19.17 6.27
CA LEU A 141 -11.70 -19.08 5.07
C LEU A 141 -11.25 -20.15 4.06
N LYS A 142 -12.21 -20.80 3.42
CA LYS A 142 -11.93 -21.68 2.29
C LYS A 142 -11.51 -20.83 1.10
N GLU A 143 -10.47 -21.26 0.40
CA GLU A 143 -10.08 -20.63 -0.87
C GLU A 143 -11.23 -20.77 -1.87
N ASP A 144 -11.57 -19.68 -2.56
CA ASP A 144 -12.44 -19.74 -3.72
C ASP A 144 -11.75 -20.56 -4.83
N GLY A 145 -12.52 -21.34 -5.58
CA GLY A 145 -11.98 -22.16 -6.67
C GLY A 145 -11.18 -21.33 -7.69
N LYS A 146 -10.27 -21.98 -8.43
CA LYS A 146 -9.47 -21.32 -9.48
C LYS A 146 -10.40 -20.60 -10.46
N VAL A 147 -10.14 -19.31 -10.64
CA VAL A 147 -10.93 -18.45 -11.53
C VAL A 147 -10.29 -18.37 -12.90
N GLU A 148 -11.09 -18.56 -13.95
CA GLU A 148 -10.65 -18.33 -15.32
C GLU A 148 -10.40 -16.84 -15.59
N ILE A 149 -9.22 -16.54 -16.14
CA ILE A 149 -8.89 -15.19 -16.59
C ILE A 149 -9.64 -14.94 -17.90
N ARG A 150 -10.77 -14.24 -17.81
CA ARG A 150 -11.62 -13.94 -18.98
C ARG A 150 -11.01 -12.92 -19.95
N PHE A 151 -10.07 -12.08 -19.50
CA PHE A 151 -9.50 -10.98 -20.29
C PHE A 151 -7.97 -10.99 -20.26
N GLY A 152 -7.35 -10.71 -21.41
CA GLY A 152 -5.89 -10.64 -21.56
C GLY A 152 -5.22 -9.52 -20.74
N PHE A 153 -3.90 -9.61 -20.59
CA PHE A 153 -3.09 -8.69 -19.77
C PHE A 153 -3.27 -7.21 -20.15
N TRP A 154 -3.19 -6.88 -21.45
CA TRP A 154 -3.32 -5.50 -21.94
C TRP A 154 -4.70 -4.89 -21.66
N GLN A 155 -5.76 -5.67 -21.84
CA GLN A 155 -7.12 -5.23 -21.52
C GLN A 155 -7.28 -4.94 -20.03
N ARG A 156 -6.72 -5.80 -19.16
CA ARG A 156 -6.75 -5.59 -17.72
C ARG A 156 -5.98 -4.34 -17.29
N LEU A 157 -4.81 -4.08 -17.88
CA LEU A 157 -4.06 -2.85 -17.63
C LEU A 157 -4.87 -1.60 -18.02
N LYS A 158 -5.52 -1.64 -19.18
CA LYS A 158 -6.43 -0.58 -19.63
C LYS A 158 -7.60 -0.39 -18.65
N ASP A 159 -8.16 -1.48 -18.13
CA ASP A 159 -9.25 -1.42 -17.15
C ASP A 159 -8.81 -0.79 -15.82
N PHE A 160 -7.61 -1.09 -15.31
CA PHE A 160 -7.05 -0.38 -14.14
C PHE A 160 -6.81 1.10 -14.44
N TRP A 161 -6.31 1.43 -15.63
CA TRP A 161 -6.13 2.81 -16.06
C TRP A 161 -7.45 3.59 -16.11
N ILE A 162 -8.53 2.95 -16.57
CA ILE A 162 -9.88 3.54 -16.56
C ILE A 162 -10.36 3.80 -15.12
N LEU A 163 -10.09 2.89 -14.17
CA LEU A 163 -10.44 3.10 -12.77
C LEU A 163 -9.77 4.35 -12.17
N SER A 164 -8.56 4.67 -12.62
CA SER A 164 -7.79 5.83 -12.16
C SER A 164 -8.33 7.18 -12.63
N LYS A 165 -9.22 7.21 -13.63
CA LYS A 165 -9.82 8.45 -14.19
C LYS A 165 -8.76 9.54 -14.51
N PRO A 166 -7.81 9.26 -15.42
CA PRO A 166 -6.63 10.10 -15.65
C PRO A 166 -6.93 11.55 -16.03
N LEU A 167 -8.02 11.81 -16.77
CA LEU A 167 -8.42 13.17 -17.13
C LEU A 167 -8.86 13.99 -15.92
N ILE A 168 -9.62 13.40 -15.00
CA ILE A 168 -10.04 14.07 -13.75
C ILE A 168 -8.82 14.28 -12.85
N VAL A 169 -7.93 13.29 -12.79
CA VAL A 169 -6.66 13.43 -12.06
C VAL A 169 -5.83 14.58 -12.63
N ALA A 170 -5.66 14.68 -13.94
CA ALA A 170 -4.90 15.77 -14.57
C ALA A 170 -5.47 17.16 -14.21
N LEU A 171 -6.80 17.31 -14.20
CA LEU A 171 -7.46 18.56 -13.79
C LEU A 171 -7.16 18.90 -12.33
N LEU A 172 -7.19 17.91 -11.43
CA LEU A 172 -6.82 18.11 -10.03
C LEU A 172 -5.34 18.52 -9.87
N LEU A 173 -4.45 17.92 -10.65
CA LEU A 173 -3.01 18.23 -10.60
C LEU A 173 -2.70 19.69 -10.98
N VAL A 174 -3.49 20.32 -11.86
CA VAL A 174 -3.36 21.76 -12.15
C VAL A 174 -3.58 22.58 -10.86
N THR A 175 -4.62 22.26 -10.09
CA THR A 175 -4.90 22.95 -8.82
C THR A 175 -3.83 22.65 -7.77
N THR A 176 -3.31 21.42 -7.73
CA THR A 176 -2.19 21.05 -6.86
C THR A 176 -0.93 21.87 -7.18
N TYR A 177 -0.60 22.03 -8.47
CA TYR A 177 0.54 22.85 -8.87
C TYR A 177 0.35 24.33 -8.52
N GLY A 178 -0.84 24.88 -8.75
CA GLY A 178 -1.18 26.25 -8.34
C GLY A 178 -1.00 26.44 -6.84
N GLY A 179 -1.51 25.51 -6.01
CA GLY A 179 -1.32 25.53 -4.56
C GLY A 179 0.16 25.46 -4.15
N LEU A 180 0.96 24.63 -4.84
CA LEU A 180 2.40 24.51 -4.59
C LEU A 180 3.15 25.82 -4.86
N VAL A 181 2.87 26.49 -5.98
CA VAL A 181 3.47 27.79 -6.33
C VAL A 181 3.04 28.89 -5.36
N MET A 182 1.74 28.99 -5.07
CA MET A 182 1.20 30.02 -4.17
C MET A 182 1.73 29.84 -2.73
N GLY A 183 1.74 28.60 -2.22
CA GLY A 183 2.24 28.30 -0.87
C GLY A 183 3.75 28.51 -0.74
N GLY A 184 4.52 28.18 -1.79
CA GLY A 184 5.96 28.41 -1.83
C GLY A 184 6.37 29.86 -2.10
N LYS A 185 5.44 30.72 -2.54
CA LYS A 185 5.70 32.11 -2.98
C LYS A 185 6.81 32.23 -4.03
N ALA A 186 7.09 31.15 -4.75
CA ALA A 186 8.15 31.03 -5.75
C ALA A 186 7.88 29.80 -6.62
N PHE A 187 8.55 29.71 -7.77
CA PHE A 187 8.52 28.49 -8.56
C PHE A 187 9.23 27.35 -7.80
N PRO A 188 8.54 26.22 -7.53
CA PRO A 188 9.12 25.09 -6.82
C PRO A 188 10.19 24.40 -7.67
N SER A 189 11.10 23.68 -7.01
CA SER A 189 12.08 22.84 -7.71
C SER A 189 11.38 21.73 -8.52
N ALA A 190 12.03 21.27 -9.59
CA ALA A 190 11.50 20.20 -10.44
C ALA A 190 11.25 18.91 -9.64
N SER A 191 12.14 18.57 -8.70
CA SER A 191 12.00 17.40 -7.83
C SER A 191 10.78 17.51 -6.93
N LEU A 192 10.60 18.63 -6.22
CA LEU A 192 9.45 18.84 -5.34
C LEU A 192 8.14 18.78 -6.14
N THR A 193 8.11 19.46 -7.30
CA THR A 193 6.98 19.45 -8.21
C THR A 193 6.61 18.03 -8.64
N PHE A 194 7.59 17.25 -9.10
CA PHE A 194 7.37 15.88 -9.54
C PHE A 194 6.76 15.02 -8.43
N TRP A 195 7.35 15.03 -7.23
CA TRP A 195 6.86 14.19 -6.13
C TRP A 195 5.50 14.62 -5.60
N THR A 196 5.23 15.94 -5.52
CA THR A 196 3.92 16.45 -5.13
C THR A 196 2.84 16.07 -6.16
N LEU A 197 3.11 16.22 -7.45
CA LEU A 197 2.14 15.85 -8.49
C LEU A 197 1.97 14.33 -8.58
N PHE A 198 3.05 13.55 -8.47
CA PHE A 198 2.99 12.10 -8.51
C PHE A 198 2.20 11.53 -7.33
N GLY A 199 2.48 11.98 -6.09
CA GLY A 199 1.68 11.58 -4.94
C GLY A 199 0.22 12.02 -5.07
N GLY A 200 -0.03 13.27 -5.48
CA GLY A 200 -1.40 13.78 -5.68
C GLY A 200 -2.18 12.97 -6.71
N ALA A 201 -1.50 12.54 -7.79
CA ALA A 201 -2.08 11.68 -8.82
C ALA A 201 -2.49 10.32 -8.25
N LEU A 202 -1.62 9.69 -7.45
CA LEU A 202 -1.88 8.41 -6.81
C LEU A 202 -3.05 8.51 -5.81
N ALA A 203 -3.10 9.56 -4.99
CA ALA A 203 -4.22 9.79 -4.06
C ALA A 203 -5.56 9.93 -4.80
N ALA A 204 -5.59 10.76 -5.85
CA ALA A 204 -6.80 11.02 -6.63
C ALA A 204 -7.25 9.78 -7.43
N ALA A 205 -6.31 9.05 -8.03
CA ALA A 205 -6.58 7.82 -8.76
C ALA A 205 -7.09 6.71 -7.82
N GLY A 206 -6.43 6.51 -6.68
CA GLY A 206 -6.84 5.54 -5.67
C GLY A 206 -8.23 5.82 -5.13
N SER A 207 -8.49 7.08 -4.76
CA SER A 207 -9.81 7.55 -4.32
C SER A 207 -10.90 7.34 -5.38
N SER A 208 -10.58 7.59 -6.66
CA SER A 208 -11.47 7.35 -7.78
C SER A 208 -11.80 5.88 -8.00
N ALA A 209 -10.82 4.99 -7.83
CA ALA A 209 -11.01 3.54 -7.89
C ALA A 209 -11.87 3.05 -6.71
N LEU A 210 -11.63 3.55 -5.49
CA LEU A 210 -12.42 3.22 -4.29
C LEU A 210 -13.87 3.68 -4.42
N ASN A 211 -14.12 4.89 -4.93
CA ASN A 211 -15.49 5.34 -5.21
C ASN A 211 -16.20 4.40 -6.20
N GLN A 212 -15.53 4.01 -7.30
CA GLN A 212 -16.12 3.08 -8.27
C GLN A 212 -16.35 1.69 -7.69
N TYR A 213 -15.50 1.24 -6.75
CA TYR A 213 -15.74 0.01 -6.01
C TYR A 213 -17.00 0.11 -5.12
N ILE A 214 -17.20 1.24 -4.44
CA ILE A 214 -18.39 1.48 -3.59
C ILE A 214 -19.66 1.51 -4.44
N ASP A 215 -19.62 2.19 -5.58
CA ASP A 215 -20.76 2.41 -6.48
C ASP A 215 -21.04 1.25 -7.45
N ARG A 216 -20.17 0.22 -7.50
CA ARG A 216 -20.15 -0.81 -8.56
C ARG A 216 -21.50 -1.48 -8.86
N ASP A 217 -22.35 -1.65 -7.84
CA ASP A 217 -23.64 -2.34 -7.97
C ASP A 217 -24.73 -1.38 -8.47
N LEU A 218 -24.65 -0.08 -8.13
CA LEU A 218 -25.49 0.97 -8.68
C LEU A 218 -25.10 1.29 -10.13
N ASP A 219 -23.80 1.35 -10.40
CA ASP A 219 -23.25 1.67 -11.71
C ASP A 219 -23.74 0.69 -12.81
N LYS A 220 -24.01 -0.58 -12.46
CA LYS A 220 -24.59 -1.58 -13.38
C LYS A 220 -25.92 -1.16 -13.98
N ASN A 221 -26.70 -0.38 -13.24
CA ASN A 221 -28.06 0.01 -13.60
C ASN A 221 -28.13 1.40 -14.26
N MET A 222 -26.98 2.03 -14.54
CA MET A 222 -26.89 3.38 -15.10
C MET A 222 -26.30 3.36 -16.51
N GLN A 223 -26.99 3.89 -17.52
CA GLN A 223 -26.51 3.93 -18.91
C GLN A 223 -25.07 4.47 -19.04
N ARG A 224 -24.76 5.56 -18.33
CA ARG A 224 -23.44 6.21 -18.42
C ARG A 224 -22.32 5.41 -17.76
N THR A 225 -22.60 4.64 -16.71
CA THR A 225 -21.56 4.02 -15.85
C THR A 225 -21.55 2.50 -15.88
N ALA A 226 -22.52 1.87 -16.54
CA ALA A 226 -22.61 0.42 -16.72
C ALA A 226 -21.37 -0.19 -17.39
N LYS A 227 -20.70 0.56 -18.29
CA LYS A 227 -19.48 0.10 -18.98
C LYS A 227 -18.19 0.22 -18.16
N ARG A 228 -18.25 0.72 -16.91
CA ARG A 228 -17.08 0.82 -16.04
C ARG A 228 -16.54 -0.59 -15.72
N PRO A 229 -15.21 -0.76 -15.56
CA PRO A 229 -14.60 -2.09 -15.42
C PRO A 229 -15.18 -2.96 -14.30
N LEU A 230 -15.53 -2.37 -13.15
CA LEU A 230 -16.10 -3.10 -12.00
C LEU A 230 -17.60 -3.37 -12.16
N ALA A 231 -18.34 -2.47 -12.82
CA ALA A 231 -19.76 -2.64 -13.09
C ALA A 231 -19.99 -3.71 -14.17
N ASP A 232 -19.21 -3.64 -15.24
CA ASP A 232 -19.21 -4.57 -16.38
C ASP A 232 -18.57 -5.95 -16.06
N GLY A 233 -18.01 -6.11 -14.85
CA GLY A 233 -17.41 -7.37 -14.42
C GLY A 233 -16.08 -7.74 -15.10
N ARG A 234 -15.43 -6.79 -15.79
CA ARG A 234 -14.10 -7.00 -16.40
C ARG A 234 -12.97 -7.08 -15.36
N LEU A 235 -13.17 -6.43 -14.23
CA LEU A 235 -12.35 -6.57 -13.02
C LEU A 235 -13.23 -7.02 -11.86
N THR A 236 -12.67 -7.84 -10.97
CA THR A 236 -13.40 -8.25 -9.77
C THR A 236 -13.50 -7.09 -8.77
N PRO A 237 -14.51 -7.10 -7.87
CA PRO A 237 -14.58 -6.13 -6.79
C PRO A 237 -13.33 -6.13 -5.89
N ALA A 238 -12.74 -7.29 -5.61
CA ALA A 238 -11.56 -7.39 -4.76
C ALA A 238 -10.30 -6.82 -5.45
N GLU A 239 -10.18 -6.96 -6.78
CA GLU A 239 -9.12 -6.32 -7.57
C GLU A 239 -9.24 -4.80 -7.54
N GLY A 240 -10.47 -4.27 -7.75
CA GLY A 240 -10.72 -2.83 -7.69
C GLY A 240 -10.44 -2.22 -6.31
N LEU A 241 -10.88 -2.89 -5.24
CA LEU A 241 -10.60 -2.47 -3.86
C LEU A 241 -9.10 -2.48 -3.56
N SER A 242 -8.41 -3.58 -3.90
CA SER A 242 -6.96 -3.71 -3.70
C SER A 242 -6.18 -2.65 -4.45
N TYR A 243 -6.54 -2.37 -5.71
CA TYR A 243 -5.89 -1.35 -6.53
C TYR A 243 -6.06 0.05 -5.91
N GLY A 244 -7.28 0.41 -5.53
CA GLY A 244 -7.56 1.71 -4.89
C GLY A 244 -6.80 1.89 -3.58
N LEU A 245 -6.82 0.89 -2.71
CA LEU A 245 -6.08 0.89 -1.44
C LEU A 245 -4.56 1.00 -1.65
N ALA A 246 -4.02 0.28 -2.63
CA ALA A 246 -2.60 0.32 -2.95
C ALA A 246 -2.16 1.74 -3.35
N LEU A 247 -2.87 2.37 -4.29
CA LEU A 247 -2.54 3.72 -4.74
C LEU A 247 -2.63 4.75 -3.61
N CYS A 248 -3.67 4.68 -2.78
CA CYS A 248 -3.83 5.57 -1.63
C CYS A 248 -2.68 5.44 -0.61
N LEU A 249 -2.30 4.19 -0.27
CA LEU A 249 -1.19 3.94 0.66
C LEU A 249 0.17 4.35 0.06
N ILE A 250 0.42 4.03 -1.21
CA ILE A 250 1.66 4.45 -1.89
C ILE A 250 1.75 5.98 -1.94
N SER A 251 0.66 6.67 -2.25
CA SER A 251 0.59 8.13 -2.22
C SER A 251 1.05 8.71 -0.88
N TYR A 252 0.54 8.14 0.22
CA TYR A 252 0.90 8.58 1.56
C TYR A 252 2.41 8.46 1.83
N TYR A 253 3.02 7.31 1.51
CA TYR A 253 4.47 7.14 1.69
C TYR A 253 5.29 8.05 0.78
N VAL A 254 4.88 8.22 -0.48
CA VAL A 254 5.54 9.15 -1.41
C VAL A 254 5.54 10.57 -0.87
N MET A 255 4.38 11.06 -0.41
CA MET A 255 4.23 12.39 0.18
C MET A 255 5.07 12.55 1.45
N ALA A 256 5.03 11.55 2.36
CA ALA A 256 5.76 11.61 3.62
C ALA A 256 7.29 11.59 3.41
N GLY A 257 7.76 10.81 2.43
CA GLY A 257 9.19 10.65 2.17
C GLY A 257 9.80 11.77 1.34
N TYR A 258 9.10 12.25 0.30
CA TYR A 258 9.69 13.16 -0.70
C TYR A 258 9.13 14.58 -0.71
N VAL A 259 7.99 14.84 -0.05
CA VAL A 259 7.37 16.17 0.00
C VAL A 259 7.47 16.75 1.40
N ASN A 260 6.59 16.32 2.31
CA ASN A 260 6.68 16.54 3.76
C ASN A 260 5.53 15.79 4.47
N PHE A 261 5.67 15.64 5.79
CA PHE A 261 4.69 14.92 6.60
C PHE A 261 3.30 15.58 6.63
N LEU A 262 3.23 16.92 6.64
CA LEU A 262 1.96 17.65 6.64
C LEU A 262 1.17 17.39 5.36
N ALA A 263 1.81 17.43 4.20
CA ALA A 263 1.20 17.11 2.91
C ALA A 263 0.69 15.67 2.87
N ALA A 264 1.43 14.73 3.46
CA ALA A 264 0.99 13.33 3.57
C ALA A 264 -0.29 13.19 4.40
N LEU A 265 -0.36 13.87 5.56
CA LEU A 265 -1.56 13.89 6.40
C LEU A 265 -2.75 14.54 5.69
N LEU A 266 -2.56 15.70 5.05
CA LEU A 266 -3.62 16.37 4.28
C LEU A 266 -4.11 15.50 3.11
N SER A 267 -3.20 14.82 2.41
CA SER A 267 -3.57 13.87 1.37
C SER A 267 -4.39 12.71 1.92
N LEU A 268 -4.02 12.16 3.08
CA LEU A 268 -4.76 11.09 3.74
C LEU A 268 -6.14 11.55 4.21
N SER A 269 -6.24 12.76 4.77
CA SER A 269 -7.51 13.40 5.14
C SER A 269 -8.41 13.60 3.93
N GLY A 270 -7.87 14.02 2.78
CA GLY A 270 -8.61 14.15 1.53
C GLY A 270 -9.15 12.81 1.02
N ILE A 271 -8.33 11.75 1.06
CA ILE A 271 -8.75 10.38 0.72
C ILE A 271 -9.88 9.93 1.67
N PHE A 272 -9.70 10.11 2.98
CA PHE A 272 -10.71 9.77 3.99
C PHE A 272 -12.03 10.50 3.75
N TYR A 273 -11.97 11.81 3.53
CA TYR A 273 -13.14 12.64 3.27
C TYR A 273 -13.89 12.15 2.04
N TYR A 274 -13.20 11.97 0.91
CA TYR A 274 -13.85 11.60 -0.33
C TYR A 274 -14.44 10.17 -0.29
N VAL A 275 -13.69 9.22 0.28
CA VAL A 275 -14.11 7.80 0.26
C VAL A 275 -15.16 7.53 1.34
N LEU A 276 -14.92 7.92 2.60
CA LEU A 276 -15.81 7.57 3.69
C LEU A 276 -16.93 8.58 3.89
N LEU A 277 -16.59 9.86 4.04
CA LEU A 277 -17.61 10.88 4.32
C LEU A 277 -18.49 11.13 3.11
N TYR A 278 -17.91 11.29 1.92
CA TYR A 278 -18.69 11.51 0.71
C TYR A 278 -19.27 10.21 0.13
N SER A 279 -18.42 9.27 -0.30
CA SER A 279 -18.88 8.12 -1.11
C SER A 279 -19.70 7.10 -0.33
N VAL A 280 -19.34 6.80 0.93
CA VAL A 280 -20.10 5.83 1.75
C VAL A 280 -21.31 6.47 2.42
N TRP A 281 -21.17 7.69 2.96
CA TRP A 281 -22.18 8.33 3.78
C TRP A 281 -23.01 9.38 3.05
N LEU A 282 -22.45 10.59 2.82
CA LEU A 282 -23.21 11.76 2.36
C LEU A 282 -23.94 11.51 1.04
N LYS A 283 -23.27 10.88 0.07
CA LYS A 283 -23.86 10.59 -1.24
C LYS A 283 -25.10 9.72 -1.12
N LYS A 284 -25.08 8.70 -0.26
CA LYS A 284 -26.24 7.81 -0.04
C LYS A 284 -27.36 8.44 0.78
N ALA A 285 -27.04 9.49 1.54
CA ALA A 285 -28.00 10.21 2.35
C ALA A 285 -28.72 11.34 1.58
N THR A 286 -28.14 11.82 0.48
CA THR A 286 -28.60 13.04 -0.22
C THR A 286 -29.00 12.83 -1.67
N VAL A 287 -28.62 11.70 -2.28
CA VAL A 287 -28.89 11.34 -3.68
C VAL A 287 -29.47 9.95 -3.75
#